data_AF-A0A068QZJ9-F1
#
_entry.id   AF-A0A068QZJ9-F1
#
_cell.length_a   1.000
_cell.length_b   1.000
_cell.length_c   1.000
_cell.angle_alpha   90.00
_cell.angle_beta   90.00
_cell.angle_gamma   90.00
#
_symmetry.space_group_name_H-M   'P 1'
#
loop_
_entity.id
_entity.type
_entity.pdbx_description
1 polymer ?
#
loop_
_entity_poly.entity_id
_entity_poly.type
_entity_poly.pdbx_seq_one_letter_code
_entity_poly.pdbx_strand_id
1 'polypeptide(L)'
;MFCEIKVAQMAAYLLSKGGGRMAYLKLMKLMYLSDREHMRKYGEPISGDRMVSMPHGPVLSYSLDLMNGSSQGSDEGWGRWIAGASDYELETKLPSVERDEYDELTDAELAVLNGVYSEYGHMTKWQIRDYTHLHCPEWIDPHGGSYPIDPRNVFLALGKSNEVAIQLANRMREQNELDRVISGLV
;
A
#
# COMPACT_ATOMS: atom_id res chain seq x y z
N MET A 1 -4.57 -5.83 10.81
CA MET A 1 -3.37 -6.68 10.61
C MET A 1 -2.80 -6.58 9.20
N PHE A 2 -1.47 -6.65 9.06
CA PHE A 2 -0.80 -6.87 7.76
C PHE A 2 -0.97 -8.33 7.31
N CYS A 3 -1.37 -8.54 6.05
CA CYS A 3 -1.46 -9.86 5.42
C CYS A 3 -0.64 -9.87 4.13
N GLU A 4 0.39 -10.72 4.05
CA GLU A 4 1.27 -10.79 2.88
C GLU A 4 0.51 -11.14 1.60
N ILE A 5 -0.40 -12.13 1.67
CA ILE A 5 -1.20 -12.58 0.52
C ILE A 5 -2.06 -11.43 -0.02
N LYS A 6 -2.75 -10.70 0.87
CA LYS A 6 -3.57 -9.55 0.49
C LYS A 6 -2.75 -8.44 -0.18
N VAL A 7 -1.57 -8.15 0.35
CA VAL A 7 -0.65 -7.15 -0.23
C VAL A 7 -0.10 -7.61 -1.58
N ALA A 8 0.19 -8.90 -1.73
CA ALA A 8 0.61 -9.49 -2.99
C ALA A 8 -0.51 -9.42 -4.06
N GLN A 9 -1.76 -9.72 -3.68
CA GLN A 9 -2.93 -9.56 -4.54
C GLN A 9 -3.18 -8.11 -4.93
N MET A 10 -3.05 -7.17 -3.99
CA MET A 10 -3.14 -5.73 -4.23
C MET A 10 -2.10 -5.26 -5.26
N ALA A 11 -0.84 -5.69 -5.10
CA ALA A 11 0.23 -5.41 -6.05
C ALA A 11 -0.05 -6.00 -7.43
N ALA A 12 -0.45 -7.27 -7.50
CA ALA A 12 -0.76 -7.98 -8.74
C ALA A 12 -1.95 -7.36 -9.48
N TYR A 13 -2.98 -6.92 -8.76
CA TYR A 13 -4.13 -6.24 -9.34
C TYR A 13 -3.72 -4.91 -9.99
N LEU A 14 -2.90 -4.09 -9.31
CA LEU A 14 -2.41 -2.83 -9.90
C LEU A 14 -1.49 -3.09 -11.10
N LEU A 15 -0.67 -4.15 -11.06
CA LEU A 15 0.18 -4.58 -12.18
C LEU A 15 -0.65 -5.00 -13.39
N SER A 16 -1.70 -5.80 -13.20
CA SER A 16 -2.54 -6.28 -14.31
C SER A 16 -3.22 -5.12 -15.05
N LYS A 17 -3.59 -4.04 -14.34
CA LYS A 17 -4.10 -2.81 -14.95
C LYS A 17 -3.08 -2.08 -15.84
N GLY A 18 -1.79 -2.28 -15.60
CA GLY A 18 -0.66 -1.66 -16.32
C GLY A 18 -0.03 -2.52 -17.40
N GLY A 19 -0.72 -3.56 -17.89
CA GLY A 19 -0.14 -4.50 -18.85
C GLY A 19 0.76 -5.55 -18.21
N GLY A 20 0.66 -5.73 -16.89
CA GLY A 20 1.33 -6.79 -16.13
C GLY A 20 2.71 -6.43 -15.58
N ARG A 21 3.26 -5.26 -15.91
CA ARG A 21 4.63 -4.86 -15.50
C ARG A 21 4.74 -3.35 -15.28
N MET A 22 5.42 -2.93 -14.22
CA MET A 22 5.78 -1.53 -14.01
C MET A 22 6.97 -1.36 -13.05
N ALA A 23 7.61 -0.19 -13.09
CA ALA A 23 8.61 0.21 -12.10
C ALA A 23 8.10 0.08 -10.66
N TYR A 24 8.89 -0.53 -9.76
CA TYR A 24 8.48 -0.75 -8.36
C TYR A 24 8.16 0.57 -7.66
N LEU A 25 8.88 1.65 -7.99
CA LEU A 25 8.61 2.99 -7.44
C LEU A 25 7.18 3.43 -7.76
N LYS A 26 6.71 3.22 -9.00
CA LYS A 26 5.34 3.56 -9.39
C LYS A 26 4.33 2.69 -8.65
N LEU A 27 4.57 1.38 -8.61
CA LEU A 27 3.70 0.44 -7.90
C LEU A 27 3.56 0.80 -6.42
N MET A 28 4.67 1.09 -5.74
CA MET A 28 4.69 1.52 -4.35
C MET A 28 3.83 2.78 -4.11
N LYS A 29 3.87 3.77 -5.02
CA LYS A 29 3.02 4.97 -4.89
C LYS A 29 1.55 4.68 -5.13
N LEU A 30 1.22 3.84 -6.10
CA LEU A 30 -0.16 3.41 -6.31
C LEU A 30 -0.70 2.64 -5.09
N MET A 31 0.12 1.77 -4.49
CA MET A 31 -0.25 1.03 -3.29
C MET A 31 -0.46 1.96 -2.10
N TYR A 32 0.46 2.87 -1.83
CA TYR A 32 0.29 3.85 -0.75
C TYR A 32 -0.95 4.73 -0.94
N LEU A 33 -1.20 5.24 -2.16
CA LEU A 33 -2.40 6.04 -2.45
C LEU A 33 -3.68 5.23 -2.31
N SER A 34 -3.64 3.92 -2.55
CA SER A 34 -4.79 3.04 -2.35
C SER A 34 -5.13 2.85 -0.89
N ASP A 35 -4.13 2.64 -0.03
CA ASP A 35 -4.36 2.65 1.42
C ASP A 35 -4.89 3.99 1.90
N ARG A 36 -4.29 5.09 1.43
CA ARG A 36 -4.73 6.45 1.78
C ARG A 36 -6.18 6.71 1.38
N GLU A 37 -6.58 6.26 0.19
CA GLU A 37 -7.95 6.42 -0.31
C GLU A 37 -8.94 5.49 0.42
N HIS A 38 -8.52 4.28 0.77
CA HIS A 38 -9.33 3.37 1.59
C HIS A 38 -9.53 3.94 3.00
N MET A 39 -8.48 4.51 3.60
CA MET A 39 -8.57 5.24 4.87
C MET A 39 -9.55 6.42 4.77
N ARG A 40 -9.52 7.18 3.66
CA ARG A 40 -10.45 8.30 3.45
C ARG A 40 -11.91 7.87 3.48
N LYS A 41 -12.22 6.75 2.81
CA LYS A 41 -13.59 6.23 2.61
C LYS A 41 -14.09 5.40 3.79
N TYR A 42 -13.26 4.50 4.30
CA TYR A 42 -13.67 3.43 5.22
C TYR A 42 -13.00 3.53 6.60
N GLY A 43 -12.00 4.39 6.76
CA GLY A 43 -11.37 4.63 8.06
C GLY A 43 -10.24 3.67 8.42
N GLU A 44 -9.79 2.84 7.49
CA GLU A 44 -8.68 1.90 7.64
C GLU A 44 -7.93 1.67 6.30
N PRO A 45 -6.66 1.24 6.30
CA PRO A 45 -5.92 0.91 5.07
C PRO A 45 -6.29 -0.48 4.54
N ILE A 46 -5.96 -0.77 3.28
CA ILE A 46 -6.13 -2.10 2.66
C ILE A 46 -5.04 -3.05 3.15
N SER A 47 -3.79 -2.59 3.13
CA SER A 47 -2.60 -3.43 3.36
C SER A 47 -2.38 -3.82 4.83
N GLY A 48 -2.83 -2.97 5.75
CA GLY A 48 -2.43 -3.04 7.17
C GLY A 48 -0.93 -2.83 7.43
N ASP A 49 -0.17 -2.38 6.42
CA ASP A 49 1.28 -2.17 6.49
C ASP A 49 1.63 -0.88 7.26
N ARG A 50 2.87 -0.80 7.72
CA ARG A 50 3.42 0.38 8.36
C ARG A 50 3.77 1.43 7.31
N MET A 51 3.05 2.55 7.34
CA MET A 51 3.37 3.73 6.53
C MET A 51 4.59 4.46 7.06
N VAL A 52 5.55 4.77 6.18
CA VAL A 52 6.75 5.54 6.52
C VAL A 52 7.08 6.55 5.43
N SER A 53 7.67 7.68 5.82
CA SER A 53 8.25 8.66 4.91
C SER A 53 9.65 8.24 4.51
N MET A 54 9.92 8.21 3.20
CA MET A 54 11.23 7.96 2.61
C MET A 54 11.62 9.09 1.64
N PRO A 55 12.90 9.18 1.19
CA PRO A 55 13.35 10.26 0.30
C PRO A 55 12.54 10.39 -1.00
N HIS A 56 12.03 9.27 -1.53
CA HIS A 56 11.18 9.26 -2.72
C HIS A 56 9.68 9.26 -2.38
N GLY A 57 9.29 9.76 -1.21
CA GLY A 57 7.90 9.93 -0.79
C GLY A 57 7.44 8.86 0.20
N PRO A 58 6.15 8.83 0.54
CA PRO A 58 5.61 7.86 1.49
C PRO A 58 5.55 6.45 0.91
N VAL A 59 5.78 5.44 1.74
CA VAL A 59 5.81 4.02 1.34
C VAL A 59 5.17 3.14 2.40
N LEU A 60 4.79 1.93 1.99
CA LEU A 60 4.40 0.82 2.84
C LEU A 60 5.67 -0.01 3.14
N SER A 61 6.08 -0.07 4.41
CA SER A 61 7.43 -0.52 4.81
C SER A 61 7.69 -1.99 4.49
N TYR A 62 6.81 -2.91 4.90
CA TYR A 62 7.00 -4.34 4.67
C TYR A 62 6.86 -4.69 3.20
N SER A 63 5.90 -4.05 2.52
CA SER A 63 5.72 -4.17 1.06
C SER A 63 6.99 -3.72 0.32
N LEU A 64 7.66 -2.66 0.77
CA LEU A 64 8.92 -2.22 0.17
C LEU A 64 10.02 -3.28 0.33
N ASP A 65 10.12 -3.90 1.51
CA ASP A 65 11.09 -4.97 1.78
C ASP A 65 10.84 -6.21 0.91
N LEU A 66 9.57 -6.52 0.61
CA LEU A 66 9.21 -7.57 -0.36
C LEU A 66 9.56 -7.18 -1.80
N MET A 67 9.28 -5.93 -2.20
CA MET A 67 9.57 -5.43 -3.55
C MET A 67 11.06 -5.37 -3.87
N ASN A 68 11.90 -5.04 -2.88
CA ASN A 68 13.35 -4.90 -3.06
C ASN A 68 14.15 -6.17 -2.74
N GLY A 69 13.47 -7.25 -2.30
CA GLY A 69 14.09 -8.52 -1.95
C GLY A 69 14.83 -8.54 -0.62
N SER A 70 14.64 -7.53 0.25
CA SER A 70 15.19 -7.53 1.61
C SER A 70 14.44 -8.49 2.54
N SER A 71 13.19 -8.83 2.17
CA SER A 71 12.42 -9.90 2.79
C SER A 71 12.06 -10.96 1.74
N GLN A 72 12.16 -12.24 2.12
CA GLN A 72 11.72 -13.33 1.27
C GLN A 72 10.20 -13.47 1.36
N GLY A 73 9.52 -13.24 0.24
CA GLY A 73 8.09 -13.53 0.11
C GLY A 73 7.81 -15.03 0.22
N SER A 74 6.66 -15.38 0.80
CA SER A 74 6.19 -16.76 0.85
C SER A 74 5.72 -17.25 -0.52
N ASP A 75 5.79 -18.57 -0.74
CA ASP A 75 5.34 -19.21 -1.99
C ASP A 75 3.83 -19.08 -2.24
N GLU A 76 3.05 -18.82 -1.18
CA GLU A 76 1.60 -18.56 -1.24
C GLU A 76 1.27 -17.06 -1.28
N GLY A 77 2.15 -16.22 -0.74
CA GLY A 77 2.06 -14.77 -0.73
C GLY A 77 2.81 -14.12 -1.89
N TRP A 78 3.71 -13.19 -1.59
CA TRP A 78 4.39 -12.35 -2.58
C TRP A 78 5.07 -13.16 -3.69
N GLY A 79 5.67 -14.31 -3.33
CA GLY A 79 6.32 -15.22 -4.26
C GLY A 79 5.36 -15.87 -5.28
N ARG A 80 4.07 -16.06 -4.94
CA ARG A 80 3.06 -16.56 -5.87
C ARG A 80 2.72 -15.54 -6.95
N TRP A 81 2.57 -14.29 -6.54
CA TRP A 81 1.90 -13.26 -7.32
C TRP A 81 2.86 -12.39 -8.13
N ILE A 82 4.06 -12.16 -7.61
CA ILE A 82 4.98 -11.14 -8.09
C ILE A 82 6.34 -11.75 -8.44
N ALA A 83 6.93 -11.29 -9.55
CA ALA A 83 8.31 -11.56 -9.93
C ALA A 83 9.10 -10.25 -10.05
N GLY A 84 10.39 -10.33 -9.73
CA GLY A 84 11.34 -9.28 -10.08
C GLY A 84 11.63 -9.29 -11.57
N ALA A 85 11.70 -8.11 -12.18
CA ALA A 85 12.08 -7.90 -13.58
C ALA A 85 13.32 -7.00 -13.69
N SER A 86 13.84 -6.81 -14.90
CA SER A 86 14.97 -5.90 -15.15
C SER A 86 14.61 -4.44 -14.80
N ASP A 87 15.62 -3.59 -14.66
CA ASP A 87 15.46 -2.13 -14.61
C ASP A 87 14.60 -1.59 -13.46
N TYR A 88 14.64 -2.26 -12.30
CA TYR A 88 13.87 -1.90 -11.11
C TYR A 88 12.35 -1.99 -11.34
N GLU A 89 11.93 -2.98 -12.12
CA GLU A 89 10.53 -3.26 -12.39
C GLU A 89 10.07 -4.55 -11.71
N LEU A 90 8.77 -4.63 -11.51
CA LEU A 90 8.08 -5.82 -11.03
C LEU A 90 7.05 -6.21 -12.07
N GLU A 91 6.79 -7.51 -12.17
CA GLU A 91 5.76 -8.06 -13.03
C GLU A 91 4.87 -9.02 -12.26
N THR A 92 3.61 -9.10 -12.65
CA THR A 92 2.71 -10.11 -12.10
C THR A 92 2.92 -11.43 -12.80
N LYS A 93 3.01 -12.51 -12.01
CA LYS A 93 3.05 -13.89 -12.52
C LYS A 93 1.69 -14.35 -13.07
N LEU A 94 0.64 -13.60 -12.77
CA LEU A 94 -0.75 -13.91 -13.08
C LEU A 94 -1.40 -12.70 -13.78
N PRO A 95 -1.10 -12.45 -15.07
CA PRO A 95 -1.56 -11.25 -15.78
C PRO A 95 -3.03 -11.28 -16.20
N SER A 96 -3.71 -12.43 -16.14
CA SER A 96 -5.09 -12.61 -16.56
C SER A 96 -5.82 -13.55 -15.62
N VAL A 97 -5.98 -13.10 -14.38
CA VAL A 97 -6.73 -13.81 -13.34
C VAL A 97 -8.16 -13.30 -13.26
N GLU A 98 -9.06 -14.25 -13.05
CA GLU A 98 -10.47 -13.96 -12.76
C GLU A 98 -10.60 -13.28 -11.40
N ARG A 99 -11.75 -12.64 -11.16
CA ARG A 99 -12.05 -11.98 -9.89
C ARG A 99 -11.84 -12.92 -8.69
N ASP A 100 -12.18 -14.19 -8.85
CA ASP A 100 -12.16 -15.21 -7.79
C ASP A 100 -10.75 -15.51 -7.26
N GLU A 101 -9.70 -15.21 -8.01
CA GLU A 101 -8.32 -15.40 -7.57
C GLU A 101 -7.85 -14.27 -6.63
N TYR A 102 -8.53 -13.11 -6.63
CA TYR A 102 -8.27 -12.00 -5.70
C TYR A 102 -9.10 -12.14 -4.41
N ASP A 103 -9.16 -13.34 -3.83
CA ASP A 103 -10.05 -13.70 -2.71
C ASP A 103 -9.78 -12.98 -1.38
N GLU A 104 -8.56 -12.49 -1.15
CA GLU A 104 -8.20 -11.69 0.04
C GLU A 104 -8.63 -10.21 -0.09
N LEU A 105 -8.98 -9.77 -1.31
CA LEU A 105 -9.48 -8.42 -1.58
C LEU A 105 -11.00 -8.42 -1.65
N THR A 106 -11.63 -7.53 -0.90
CA THR A 106 -13.07 -7.27 -0.99
C THR A 106 -13.40 -6.44 -2.23
N ASP A 107 -14.67 -6.42 -2.63
CA ASP A 107 -15.12 -5.61 -3.77
C ASP A 107 -14.96 -4.10 -3.51
N ALA A 108 -15.07 -3.66 -2.26
CA ALA A 108 -14.83 -2.28 -1.85
C ALA A 108 -13.36 -1.88 -2.04
N GLU A 109 -12.43 -2.79 -1.72
CA GLU A 109 -10.98 -2.59 -1.90
C GLU A 109 -10.61 -2.59 -3.39
N LEU A 110 -11.14 -3.54 -4.16
CA LEU A 110 -10.95 -3.56 -5.62
C LEU A 110 -11.48 -2.28 -6.29
N ALA A 111 -12.62 -1.75 -5.84
CA ALA A 111 -13.15 -0.49 -6.32
C ALA A 111 -12.21 0.69 -6.01
N VAL A 112 -11.56 0.69 -4.83
CA VAL A 112 -10.52 1.68 -4.50
C VAL A 112 -9.30 1.52 -5.39
N LEU A 113 -8.76 0.31 -5.53
CA LEU A 113 -7.59 0.03 -6.38
C LEU A 113 -7.85 0.46 -7.83
N ASN A 114 -9.04 0.14 -8.37
CA ASN A 114 -9.43 0.53 -9.71
C ASN A 114 -9.57 2.06 -9.87
N GLY A 115 -10.15 2.74 -8.87
CA GLY A 115 -10.27 4.20 -8.87
C GLY A 115 -8.91 4.88 -8.85
N VAL A 116 -8.01 4.45 -7.94
CA VAL A 116 -6.65 4.98 -7.82
C VAL A 116 -5.86 4.73 -9.10
N TYR A 117 -5.96 3.54 -9.69
CA TYR A 117 -5.29 3.28 -10.97
C TYR A 117 -5.86 4.15 -12.10
N SER A 118 -7.18 4.34 -12.16
CA SER A 118 -7.79 5.20 -13.18
C SER A 118 -7.31 6.65 -13.06
N GLU A 119 -7.15 7.14 -11.83
CA GLU A 119 -6.71 8.51 -11.55
C GLU A 119 -5.21 8.73 -11.74
N TYR A 120 -4.36 7.80 -11.28
CA TYR A 120 -2.91 8.02 -11.22
C TYR A 120 -2.09 7.07 -12.13
N GLY A 121 -2.71 6.02 -12.65
CA GLY A 121 -2.04 4.97 -13.43
C GLY A 121 -1.41 5.47 -14.73
N HIS A 122 -1.85 6.61 -15.26
CA HIS A 122 -1.26 7.25 -16.43
C HIS A 122 0.06 7.99 -16.13
N MET A 123 0.37 8.26 -14.85
CA MET A 123 1.58 8.96 -14.44
C MET A 123 2.82 8.07 -14.58
N THR A 124 3.95 8.67 -14.94
CA THR A 124 5.28 8.04 -14.84
C THR A 124 5.71 7.89 -13.38
N LYS A 125 6.73 7.06 -13.13
CA LYS A 125 7.27 6.85 -11.77
C LYS A 125 7.75 8.15 -11.10
N TRP A 126 8.21 9.12 -11.88
CA TRP A 126 8.66 10.42 -11.35
C TRP A 126 7.48 11.38 -11.12
N GLN A 127 6.51 11.41 -12.02
CA GLN A 127 5.31 12.23 -11.83
C GLN A 127 4.50 11.81 -10.59
N ILE A 128 4.30 10.51 -10.38
CA ILE A 128 3.56 10.04 -9.20
C ILE A 128 4.36 10.23 -7.90
N ARG A 129 5.71 10.13 -7.96
CA ARG A 129 6.58 10.50 -6.84
C ARG A 129 6.35 11.95 -6.45
N ASP A 130 6.49 12.87 -7.41
CA ASP A 130 6.35 14.31 -7.18
C ASP A 130 4.93 14.67 -6.74
N TYR A 131 3.92 13.98 -7.28
CA TYR A 131 2.54 14.09 -6.82
C TYR A 131 2.42 13.74 -5.33
N THR A 132 2.97 12.62 -4.89
CA THR A 132 2.90 12.23 -3.47
C THR A 132 3.67 13.16 -2.54
N HIS A 133 4.76 13.78 -3.00
CA HIS A 133 5.45 14.83 -2.23
C HIS A 133 4.60 16.08 -2.06
N LEU A 134 3.82 16.45 -3.09
CA LEU A 134 3.02 17.67 -3.08
C LEU A 134 1.63 17.49 -2.42
N HIS A 135 1.02 16.31 -2.53
CA HIS A 135 -0.40 16.09 -2.19
C HIS A 135 -0.61 15.15 -0.99
N CYS A 136 0.46 14.63 -0.39
CA CYS A 136 0.37 13.87 0.87
C CYS A 136 1.08 14.64 1.99
N PRO A 137 0.42 15.65 2.62
CA PRO A 137 1.00 16.46 3.70
C PRO A 137 1.46 15.66 4.93
N GLU A 138 0.98 14.43 5.09
CA GLU A 138 1.46 13.50 6.12
C GLU A 138 2.89 13.00 5.88
N TRP A 139 3.40 13.13 4.65
CA TRP A 139 4.79 12.85 4.33
C TRP A 139 5.66 14.03 4.78
N ILE A 140 6.70 13.71 5.54
CA ILE A 140 7.70 14.67 6.01
C ILE A 140 9.05 14.19 5.48
N ASP A 141 9.81 15.08 4.85
CA ASP A 141 11.14 14.75 4.33
C ASP A 141 12.00 14.13 5.45
N PRO A 142 12.41 12.85 5.31
CA PRO A 142 13.17 12.17 6.36
C PRO A 142 14.66 12.50 6.32
N HIS A 143 15.11 13.44 5.47
CA HIS A 143 16.50 13.87 5.34
C HIS A 143 17.49 12.70 5.15
N GLY A 144 17.12 11.77 4.26
CA GLY A 144 17.92 10.59 3.91
C GLY A 144 17.63 9.33 4.74
N GLY A 145 16.78 9.42 5.78
CA GLY A 145 16.36 8.29 6.60
C GLY A 145 14.99 7.71 6.25
N SER A 146 14.36 7.10 7.25
CA SER A 146 12.95 6.68 7.24
C SER A 146 12.28 7.20 8.51
N TYR A 147 11.08 7.78 8.38
CA TYR A 147 10.33 8.33 9.51
C TYR A 147 8.89 7.78 9.52
N PRO A 148 8.39 7.21 10.64
CA PRO A 148 7.03 6.69 10.70
C PRO A 148 5.96 7.76 10.38
N ILE A 149 4.95 7.39 9.60
CA ILE A 149 3.76 8.21 9.38
C ILE A 149 2.69 7.75 10.38
N ASP A 150 2.31 8.62 11.31
CA ASP A 150 1.19 8.37 12.22
C ASP A 150 -0.13 8.36 11.43
N PRO A 151 -0.96 7.30 11.51
CA PRO A 151 -2.30 7.27 10.90
C PRO A 151 -3.15 8.51 11.21
N ARG A 152 -2.98 9.12 12.39
CA ARG A 152 -3.65 10.39 12.72
C ARG A 152 -3.32 11.48 11.71
N ASN A 153 -2.05 11.61 11.30
CA ASN A 153 -1.61 12.62 10.36
C ASN A 153 -2.17 12.38 8.95
N VAL A 154 -2.32 11.11 8.56
CA VAL A 154 -3.02 10.73 7.31
C VAL A 154 -4.47 11.23 7.34
N PHE A 155 -5.21 10.95 8.41
CA PHE A 155 -6.60 11.41 8.53
C PHE A 155 -6.75 12.94 8.57
N LEU A 156 -5.83 13.64 9.24
CA LEU A 156 -5.78 15.10 9.22
C LEU A 156 -5.53 15.63 7.80
N ALA A 157 -4.57 15.05 7.08
CA ALA A 157 -4.27 15.39 5.69
C ALA A 157 -5.43 15.09 4.73
N LEU A 158 -6.30 14.14 5.09
CA LEU A 158 -7.55 13.82 4.40
C LEU A 158 -8.73 14.73 4.81
N GLY A 159 -8.50 15.74 5.63
CA GLY A 159 -9.50 16.74 6.03
C GLY A 159 -10.42 16.30 7.16
N LYS A 160 -10.10 15.23 7.89
CA LYS A 160 -10.86 14.86 9.11
C LYS A 160 -10.54 15.85 10.23
N SER A 161 -11.52 16.10 11.11
CA SER A 161 -11.27 16.91 12.31
C SER A 161 -10.26 16.22 13.22
N ASN A 162 -9.58 16.99 14.07
CA ASN A 162 -8.60 16.42 15.01
C ASN A 162 -9.20 15.33 15.91
N GLU A 163 -10.44 15.52 16.37
CA GLU A 163 -11.14 14.52 17.19
C GLU A 163 -11.39 13.23 16.42
N VAL A 164 -11.93 13.31 15.20
CA VAL A 164 -12.18 12.14 14.35
C VAL A 164 -10.88 11.44 13.96
N ALA A 165 -9.83 12.20 13.63
CA ALA A 165 -8.52 11.65 13.29
C ALA A 165 -7.91 10.87 14.47
N ILE A 166 -8.05 11.37 15.70
CA ILE A 166 -7.61 10.66 16.91
C ILE A 166 -8.41 9.38 17.11
N GLN A 167 -9.75 9.44 17.00
CA GLN A 167 -10.61 8.27 17.18
C GLN A 167 -10.31 7.15 16.16
N LEU A 168 -10.17 7.48 14.88
CA LEU A 168 -9.84 6.51 13.84
C LEU A 168 -8.44 5.93 14.02
N ALA A 169 -7.45 6.77 14.34
CA ALA A 169 -6.09 6.29 14.60
C ALA A 169 -6.02 5.38 15.84
N ASN A 170 -6.76 5.69 16.91
CA ASN A 170 -6.82 4.84 18.09
C ASN A 170 -7.48 3.49 17.77
N ARG A 171 -8.59 3.48 17.04
CA ARG A 171 -9.24 2.24 16.58
C ARG A 171 -8.27 1.35 15.79
N MET A 172 -7.47 1.94 14.90
CA MET A 172 -6.46 1.19 14.14
C MET A 172 -5.37 0.61 15.05
N ARG A 173 -4.94 1.34 16.08
CA ARG A 173 -3.93 0.85 17.05
C ARG A 173 -4.50 -0.28 17.89
N GLU A 174 -5.72 -0.11 18.42
CA GLU A 174 -6.43 -1.13 19.19
C GLU A 174 -6.60 -2.42 18.39
N GLN A 175 -7.03 -2.33 17.13
CA GLN A 175 -7.14 -3.51 16.26
C GLN A 175 -5.79 -4.20 16.08
N ASN A 176 -4.73 -3.44 15.80
CA ASN A 176 -3.39 -4.01 15.64
C ASN A 176 -2.84 -4.64 16.94
N GLU A 177 -3.20 -4.10 18.11
CA GLU A 177 -2.83 -4.69 19.41
C GLU A 177 -3.58 -6.00 19.67
N LEU A 178 -4.89 -6.03 19.41
CA LEU A 178 -5.69 -7.25 19.52
C LEU A 178 -5.17 -8.35 18.59
N ASP A 179 -4.90 -8.00 17.34
CA ASP A 179 -4.36 -8.93 16.34
C ASP A 179 -3.02 -9.53 16.79
N ARG A 180 -2.12 -8.72 17.37
CA ARG A 180 -0.84 -9.19 17.92
C ARG A 180 -1.02 -10.16 19.08
N VAL A 181 -1.97 -9.89 19.97
CA VAL A 181 -2.27 -10.80 21.09
C VAL A 181 -2.79 -12.13 20.56
N ILE A 182 -3.72 -12.11 19.60
CA ILE A 182 -4.28 -13.33 19.01
C ILE A 182 -3.20 -14.13 18.27
N SER A 183 -2.37 -13.48 17.45
CA SER A 183 -1.29 -14.14 16.72
C SER A 183 -0.18 -14.71 17.64
N GLY A 184 -0.01 -14.18 18.85
CA GLY A 184 0.93 -14.72 19.83
C GLY A 184 0.38 -15.89 20.66
N LEU A 185 -0.91 -16.21 20.52
CA LEU A 185 -1.58 -17.31 21.21
C LEU A 185 -1.72 -18.58 20.34
N VAL A 186 -1.39 -18.49 19.06
CA VAL A 186 -1.39 -19.59 18.06
C VAL A 186 0.04 -19.99 17.77
#